data_AF-A0A101G4H1-F1
#
_entry.id   AF-A0A101G4H1-F1
#
_cell.length_a   1.000
_cell.length_b   1.000
_cell.length_c   1.000
_cell.angle_alpha   90.00
_cell.angle_beta   90.00
_cell.angle_gamma   90.00
#
_symmetry.space_group_name_H-M   'P 1'
#
loop_
_entity.id
_entity.type
_entity.pdbx_description
1 polymer ?
#
loop_
_entity_poly.entity_id
_entity_poly.type
_entity_poly.pdbx_seq_one_letter_code
_entity_poly.pdbx_strand_id
1 'polypeptide(L)'
;MKKTINYITENKNKLESAKSFFEKYNIEIKQKVLPIYEIQSADGIEIATSKAQQAWEIIKEPLFISDSFWTIPSLNGFPGAYMKYMNDWFSPEDFLNLMKDKKDRTIILRNTIVYIDKNNPHIFTNDYYGKILTEKYKGNY
;
A
#
# COMPACT_ATOMS: atom_id res chain seq x y z
N MET A 1 -7.05 20.89 -22.25
CA MET A 1 -7.96 20.16 -21.34
C MET A 1 -7.13 19.49 -20.27
N LYS A 2 -7.51 19.61 -19.00
CA LYS A 2 -6.84 18.96 -17.86
C LYS A 2 -7.10 17.45 -17.93
N LYS A 3 -6.06 16.61 -17.88
CA LYS A 3 -6.26 15.14 -17.85
C LYS A 3 -6.81 14.77 -16.48
N THR A 4 -7.82 13.91 -16.44
CA THR A 4 -8.44 13.44 -15.19
C THR A 4 -8.14 11.96 -15.01
N ILE A 5 -7.77 11.54 -13.80
CA ILE A 5 -7.59 10.14 -13.44
C ILE A 5 -8.36 9.86 -12.15
N ASN A 6 -9.06 8.73 -12.11
CA ASN A 6 -9.77 8.28 -10.91
C ASN A 6 -8.79 7.63 -9.93
N TYR A 7 -8.85 8.00 -8.66
CA TYR A 7 -8.13 7.33 -7.58
C TYR A 7 -9.13 6.57 -6.71
N ILE A 8 -9.03 5.24 -6.71
CA ILE A 8 -9.88 4.38 -5.89
C ILE A 8 -9.23 4.23 -4.52
N THR A 9 -9.71 5.01 -3.54
CA THR A 9 -9.19 4.98 -2.18
C THR A 9 -10.17 5.59 -1.19
N GLU A 10 -10.21 5.04 0.02
CA GLU A 10 -10.89 5.63 1.18
C GLU A 10 -9.92 6.45 2.05
N ASN A 11 -8.61 6.34 1.81
CA ASN A 11 -7.59 6.98 2.64
C ASN A 11 -7.38 8.45 2.21
N LYS A 12 -7.87 9.37 3.05
CA LYS A 12 -7.79 10.82 2.81
C LYS A 12 -6.35 11.33 2.69
N ASN A 13 -5.43 10.84 3.53
CA ASN A 13 -4.02 11.26 3.50
C ASN A 13 -3.36 10.84 2.17
N LYS A 14 -3.67 9.63 1.68
CA LYS A 14 -3.20 9.16 0.37
C LYS A 14 -3.77 10.02 -0.76
N LEU A 15 -5.05 10.39 -0.69
CA LEU A 15 -5.69 11.25 -1.69
C LEU A 15 -5.06 12.64 -1.74
N GLU A 16 -4.85 13.28 -0.59
CA GLU A 16 -4.23 14.60 -0.49
C GLU A 16 -2.81 14.59 -1.05
N SER A 17 -2.03 13.58 -0.65
CA SER A 17 -0.67 13.35 -1.17
C SER A 17 -0.67 13.22 -2.70
N ALA A 18 -1.60 12.43 -3.26
CA ALA A 18 -1.74 12.25 -4.71
C ALA A 18 -2.14 13.56 -5.41
N LYS A 19 -3.13 14.28 -4.89
CA LYS A 19 -3.57 15.57 -5.47
C LYS A 19 -2.41 16.56 -5.54
N SER A 20 -1.66 16.72 -4.45
CA SER A 20 -0.49 17.61 -4.40
C SER A 20 0.59 17.17 -5.40
N PHE A 21 0.87 15.87 -5.49
CA PHE A 21 1.86 15.36 -6.45
C PHE A 21 1.46 15.60 -7.91
N PHE A 22 0.19 15.40 -8.26
CA PHE A 22 -0.29 15.47 -9.65
C PHE A 22 -0.61 16.89 -10.13
N GLU A 23 -0.77 17.85 -9.21
CA GLU A 23 -1.04 19.25 -9.53
C GLU A 23 0.02 19.86 -10.47
N LYS A 24 1.31 19.63 -10.19
CA LYS A 24 2.43 20.12 -11.00
C LYS A 24 2.49 19.53 -12.43
N TYR A 25 1.75 18.46 -12.69
CA TYR A 25 1.64 17.83 -14.01
C TYR A 25 0.34 18.18 -14.75
N ASN A 26 -0.46 19.10 -14.20
CA ASN A 26 -1.78 19.45 -14.73
C ASN A 26 -2.70 18.22 -14.90
N ILE A 27 -2.65 17.31 -13.91
CA ILE A 27 -3.52 16.13 -13.82
C ILE A 27 -4.48 16.32 -12.64
N GLU A 28 -5.77 16.12 -12.87
CA GLU A 28 -6.82 16.14 -11.85
C GLU A 28 -7.05 14.74 -11.28
N ILE A 29 -7.05 14.64 -9.95
CA ILE A 29 -7.33 13.40 -9.24
C ILE A 29 -8.73 13.44 -8.67
N LYS A 30 -9.59 12.55 -9.17
CA LYS A 30 -10.95 12.35 -8.67
C LYS A 30 -11.00 11.13 -7.76
N GLN A 31 -11.35 11.32 -6.50
CA GLN A 31 -11.58 10.20 -5.60
C GLN A 31 -12.84 9.45 -6.02
N LYS A 32 -12.77 8.11 -6.06
CA LYS A 32 -13.95 7.24 -6.06
C LYS A 32 -13.82 6.21 -4.94
N VAL A 33 -14.93 5.93 -4.27
CA VAL A 33 -15.05 4.83 -3.32
C VAL A 33 -16.00 3.82 -3.96
N LEU A 34 -15.52 2.59 -4.12
CA LEU A 34 -16.22 1.53 -4.85
C LEU A 34 -16.32 0.29 -3.96
N PRO A 35 -17.37 -0.54 -4.14
CA PRO A 35 -17.54 -1.78 -3.38
C PRO A 35 -16.61 -2.89 -3.94
N ILE A 36 -15.30 -2.71 -3.78
CA ILE A 36 -14.27 -3.69 -4.15
C ILE A 36 -13.74 -4.38 -2.90
N TYR A 37 -13.31 -5.64 -3.04
CA TYR A 37 -12.77 -6.41 -1.93
C TYR A 37 -11.27 -6.67 -2.11
N GLU A 38 -10.59 -6.91 -0.99
CA GLU A 38 -9.20 -7.29 -0.94
C GLU A 38 -9.10 -8.82 -0.89
N ILE A 39 -8.44 -9.42 -1.88
CA ILE A 39 -8.15 -10.86 -1.86
C ILE A 39 -7.09 -11.18 -0.81
N GLN A 40 -7.09 -12.40 -0.31
CA GLN A 40 -5.99 -12.91 0.51
C GLN A 40 -4.90 -13.45 -0.41
N SER A 41 -3.71 -12.85 -0.35
CA SER A 41 -2.52 -13.34 -1.03
C SER A 41 -1.26 -12.99 -0.23
N ALA A 42 -0.20 -13.73 -0.50
CA ALA A 42 1.15 -13.42 -0.02
C ALA A 42 1.90 -12.42 -0.94
N ASP A 43 1.30 -12.05 -2.07
CA ASP A 43 1.86 -11.06 -3.00
C ASP A 43 1.01 -9.78 -3.03
N GLY A 44 1.59 -8.69 -2.54
CA GLY A 44 0.94 -7.37 -2.57
C GLY A 44 0.64 -6.84 -3.97
N ILE A 45 1.36 -7.30 -5.01
CA ILE A 45 1.06 -6.92 -6.40
C ILE A 45 -0.22 -7.59 -6.88
N GLU A 46 -0.43 -8.86 -6.53
CA GLU A 46 -1.66 -9.60 -6.86
C GLU A 46 -2.88 -8.95 -6.19
N ILE A 47 -2.75 -8.59 -4.91
CA ILE A 47 -3.80 -7.89 -4.15
C ILE A 47 -4.16 -6.56 -4.82
N ALA A 48 -3.16 -5.74 -5.13
CA ALA A 48 -3.38 -4.46 -5.76
C ALA A 48 -3.95 -4.59 -7.19
N THR A 49 -3.48 -5.57 -7.95
CA THR A 49 -3.95 -5.82 -9.32
C THR A 49 -5.41 -6.26 -9.33
N SER A 50 -5.80 -7.17 -8.43
CA SER A 50 -7.19 -7.61 -8.27
C SER A 50 -8.12 -6.43 -7.95
N LYS A 51 -7.74 -5.59 -6.98
CA LYS A 51 -8.52 -4.38 -6.62
C LYS A 51 -8.69 -3.43 -7.81
N ALA A 52 -7.63 -3.20 -8.57
CA ALA A 52 -7.69 -2.33 -9.74
C ALA A 52 -8.56 -2.91 -10.86
N GLN A 53 -8.48 -4.22 -11.11
CA GLN A 53 -9.32 -4.92 -12.08
C GLN A 53 -10.80 -4.86 -11.69
N GLN A 54 -11.14 -5.14 -10.42
CA GLN A 54 -12.50 -4.98 -9.91
C GLN A 54 -13.03 -3.55 -10.12
N ALA A 55 -12.21 -2.53 -9.83
CA ALA A 55 -12.61 -1.14 -10.06
C ALA A 55 -12.82 -0.82 -11.54
N TRP A 56 -11.97 -1.35 -12.43
CA TRP A 56 -12.09 -1.17 -13.87
C TRP A 56 -13.40 -1.76 -14.40
N GLU A 57 -13.79 -2.94 -13.91
CA GLU A 57 -15.05 -3.57 -14.28
C GLU A 57 -16.28 -2.71 -13.94
N ILE A 58 -16.19 -1.90 -12.89
CA ILE A 58 -17.29 -1.01 -12.47
C ILE A 58 -17.32 0.29 -13.29
N ILE A 59 -16.17 0.95 -13.47
CA ILE A 59 -16.16 2.33 -14.00
C ILE A 59 -15.75 2.46 -15.47
N LYS A 60 -14.98 1.51 -16.01
CA LYS A 60 -14.48 1.51 -17.40
C LYS A 60 -13.82 2.84 -17.83
N GLU A 61 -13.13 3.49 -16.90
CA GLU A 61 -12.42 4.76 -17.04
C GLU A 61 -11.00 4.63 -16.45
N PRO A 62 -10.00 5.41 -16.95
CA PRO A 62 -8.65 5.39 -16.39
C PRO A 62 -8.66 5.62 -14.88
N LEU A 63 -8.00 4.70 -14.16
CA LEU A 63 -7.95 4.71 -12.71
C LEU A 63 -6.60 4.23 -12.21
N PHE A 64 -6.30 4.57 -10.96
CA PHE A 64 -5.28 3.86 -10.22
C PHE A 64 -5.75 3.57 -8.80
N ILE A 65 -5.06 2.64 -8.18
CA ILE A 65 -5.10 2.40 -6.75
C ILE A 65 -3.68 2.45 -6.19
N SER A 66 -3.55 2.53 -4.87
CA SER A 66 -2.27 2.27 -4.23
C SER A 66 -2.43 1.37 -3.01
N ASP A 67 -1.45 0.51 -2.80
CA ASP A 67 -1.41 -0.42 -1.68
C ASP A 67 -0.04 -0.49 -1.04
N SER A 68 -0.01 -0.96 0.21
CA SER A 68 1.20 -1.03 1.02
C SER A 68 1.33 -2.43 1.60
N PHE A 69 2.43 -3.11 1.28
CA PHE A 69 2.70 -4.48 1.70
C PHE A 69 3.98 -4.52 2.53
N TRP A 70 3.92 -5.13 3.71
CA TRP A 70 5.05 -5.20 4.63
C TRP A 70 5.68 -6.58 4.63
N THR A 71 7.00 -6.65 4.72
CA THR A 71 7.73 -7.92 4.72
C THR A 71 8.85 -7.88 5.74
N ILE A 72 8.81 -8.82 6.68
CA ILE A 72 9.91 -9.13 7.59
C ILE A 72 10.48 -10.48 7.13
N PRO A 73 11.62 -10.51 6.41
CA PRO A 73 12.17 -11.75 5.84
C PRO A 73 12.42 -12.84 6.88
N SER A 74 12.90 -12.47 8.07
CA SER A 74 13.18 -13.41 9.16
C SER A 74 11.92 -13.98 9.85
N LEU A 75 10.74 -13.47 9.48
CA LEU A 75 9.41 -13.98 9.82
C LEU A 75 8.65 -14.48 8.58
N ASN A 76 9.37 -14.93 7.54
CA ASN A 76 8.82 -15.52 6.32
C ASN A 76 7.82 -14.62 5.57
N GLY A 77 8.01 -13.30 5.61
CA GLY A 77 7.15 -12.35 4.89
C GLY A 77 6.04 -11.72 5.72
N PHE A 78 5.87 -12.12 6.98
CA PHE A 78 4.93 -11.48 7.90
C PHE A 78 5.17 -9.95 8.02
N PRO A 79 4.14 -9.11 8.20
CA PRO A 79 2.70 -9.44 8.20
C PRO A 79 2.03 -9.31 6.83
N GLY A 80 2.76 -9.01 5.76
CA GLY A 80 2.18 -8.81 4.43
C GLY A 80 1.20 -7.63 4.38
N ALA A 81 0.03 -7.86 3.80
CA ALA A 81 -1.05 -6.88 3.67
C ALA A 81 -1.76 -6.58 5.00
N TYR A 82 -1.52 -7.37 6.05
CA TYR A 82 -2.30 -7.31 7.29
C TYR A 82 -1.80 -6.25 8.29
N MET A 83 -0.86 -5.37 7.90
CA MET A 83 -0.27 -4.39 8.84
C MET A 83 -1.31 -3.47 9.49
N LYS A 84 -2.41 -3.14 8.79
CA LYS A 84 -3.51 -2.37 9.38
C LYS A 84 -4.06 -3.06 10.64
N TYR A 85 -4.34 -4.35 10.54
CA TYR A 85 -4.82 -5.14 11.68
C TYR A 85 -3.73 -5.34 12.73
N MET A 86 -2.48 -5.52 12.32
CA MET A 86 -1.37 -5.61 13.27
C MET A 86 -1.25 -4.36 14.13
N ASN A 87 -1.49 -3.17 13.57
CA ASN A 87 -1.49 -1.92 14.37
C ASN A 87 -2.63 -1.86 15.40
N ASP A 88 -3.74 -2.58 15.17
CA ASP A 88 -4.85 -2.67 16.12
C ASP A 88 -4.61 -3.76 17.18
N TRP A 89 -3.87 -4.80 16.83
CA TRP A 89 -3.68 -6.00 17.66
C TRP A 89 -2.37 -6.01 18.46
N PHE A 90 -1.30 -5.44 17.91
CA PHE A 90 0.05 -5.54 18.44
C PHE A 90 0.55 -4.20 18.95
N SER A 91 1.29 -4.25 20.05
CA SER A 91 2.14 -3.16 20.52
C SER A 91 3.54 -3.23 19.88
N PRO A 92 4.33 -2.15 19.93
CA PRO A 92 5.74 -2.20 19.55
C PRO A 92 6.52 -3.30 20.30
N GLU A 93 6.21 -3.55 21.57
CA GLU A 93 6.81 -4.62 22.37
C GLU A 93 6.52 -6.01 21.79
N ASP A 94 5.32 -6.26 21.27
CA ASP A 94 4.99 -7.55 20.65
C ASP A 94 5.85 -7.80 19.41
N PHE A 95 6.09 -6.78 18.59
CA PHE A 95 7.03 -6.87 17.47
C PHE A 95 8.48 -7.11 17.94
N LEU A 96 8.91 -6.48 19.03
CA LEU A 96 10.25 -6.75 19.60
C LEU A 96 10.36 -8.20 20.07
N ASN A 97 9.32 -8.74 20.69
CA ASN A 97 9.26 -10.12 21.16
C ASN A 97 9.31 -11.12 20.01
N LEU A 98 8.55 -10.90 18.92
CA LEU A 98 8.63 -11.71 17.70
C LEU A 98 10.05 -11.77 17.12
N MET A 99 10.82 -10.70 17.31
CA MET A 99 12.14 -10.54 16.74
C MET A 99 13.28 -10.87 17.71
N LYS A 100 13.01 -11.33 18.93
CA LYS A 100 13.99 -11.45 20.02
C LYS A 100 15.27 -12.21 19.61
N ASP A 101 15.11 -13.35 18.93
CA ASP A 101 16.22 -14.22 18.54
C ASP A 101 16.59 -14.11 17.05
N LYS A 102 16.01 -13.13 16.34
CA LYS A 102 16.24 -12.92 14.91
C LYS A 102 17.46 -12.01 14.70
N LYS A 103 18.49 -12.57 14.07
CA LYS A 103 19.70 -11.82 13.67
C LYS A 103 19.40 -10.82 12.55
N ASP A 104 18.66 -11.26 11.53
CA ASP A 104 18.15 -10.38 10.49
C ASP A 104 16.89 -9.68 10.99
N ARG A 105 16.99 -8.35 11.11
CA ARG A 105 15.92 -7.46 11.57
C ARG A 105 15.39 -6.57 10.45
N THR A 106 15.67 -6.93 9.19
CA THR A 106 15.17 -6.19 8.03
C THR A 106 13.65 -6.17 8.04
N ILE A 107 13.08 -5.00 7.75
CA ILE A 107 11.68 -4.83 7.43
C ILE A 107 11.59 -4.03 6.14
N ILE A 108 10.73 -4.46 5.23
CA ILE A 108 10.56 -3.86 3.91
C ILE A 108 9.11 -3.41 3.81
N LEU A 109 8.90 -2.14 3.45
CA LEU A 109 7.62 -1.63 3.01
C LEU A 109 7.65 -1.50 1.48
N ARG A 110 6.86 -2.31 0.79
CA ARG A 110 6.59 -2.17 -0.63
C ARG A 110 5.33 -1.37 -0.83
N ASN A 111 5.44 -0.23 -1.51
CA ASN A 111 4.30 0.47 -2.05
C ASN A 111 4.07 0.06 -3.50
N THR A 112 2.83 -0.27 -3.83
CA THR A 112 2.42 -0.67 -5.18
C THR A 112 1.34 0.28 -5.68
N ILE A 113 1.52 0.82 -6.88
CA ILE A 113 0.48 1.54 -7.62
C ILE A 113 0.13 0.70 -8.84
N VAL A 114 -1.16 0.44 -9.01
CA VAL A 114 -1.68 -0.19 -10.24
C VAL A 114 -2.56 0.83 -10.94
N TYR A 115 -2.11 1.28 -12.10
CA TYR A 115 -2.87 2.13 -13.00
C TYR A 115 -3.46 1.26 -14.11
N ILE A 116 -4.75 1.43 -14.43
CA ILE A 116 -5.42 0.71 -15.51
C ILE A 116 -6.03 1.72 -16.46
N ASP A 117 -5.80 1.50 -17.75
CA ASP A 117 -6.57 2.11 -18.82
C ASP A 117 -7.06 1.06 -19.83
N LYS A 118 -7.59 1.52 -20.96
CA LYS A 118 -8.16 0.67 -22.01
C LYS A 118 -7.18 -0.37 -22.59
N ASN A 119 -5.88 -0.19 -22.42
CA ASN A 119 -4.88 -1.04 -23.06
C ASN A 119 -4.37 -2.13 -22.12
N ASN A 120 -3.95 -1.79 -20.89
CA ASN A 120 -3.39 -2.75 -19.93
C ASN A 120 -3.30 -2.16 -18.50
N PRO A 121 -3.13 -3.01 -17.47
CA PRO A 121 -2.60 -2.58 -16.19
C PRO A 121 -1.11 -2.22 -16.30
N HIS A 122 -0.75 -1.10 -15.70
CA HIS A 122 0.63 -0.65 -15.47
C HIS A 122 0.90 -0.68 -13.97
N ILE A 123 1.96 -1.39 -13.59
CA ILE A 123 2.32 -1.62 -12.19
C ILE A 123 3.61 -0.86 -11.89
N PHE A 124 3.57 -0.06 -10.81
CA PHE A 124 4.72 0.66 -10.29
C PHE A 124 4.94 0.24 -8.84
N THR A 125 6.17 -0.12 -8.49
CA THR A 125 6.52 -0.53 -7.12
C THR A 125 7.69 0.29 -6.59
N ASN A 126 7.68 0.56 -5.29
CA ASN A 126 8.82 1.13 -4.60
C ASN A 126 9.01 0.48 -3.24
N ASP A 127 10.23 0.02 -2.97
CA ASP A 127 10.60 -0.63 -1.71
C ASP A 127 11.35 0.34 -0.81
N TYR A 128 10.90 0.42 0.44
CA TYR A 128 11.59 1.11 1.52
C TYR A 128 12.16 0.07 2.47
N TYR A 129 13.47 0.09 2.63
CA TYR A 129 14.19 -0.82 3.52
C TYR A 129 14.39 -0.14 4.87
N GLY A 130 14.01 -0.86 5.92
CA GLY A 130 14.17 -0.46 7.31
C GLY A 130 14.73 -1.59 8.15
N LYS A 131 14.92 -1.29 9.44
CA LYS A 131 15.38 -2.25 10.43
C LYS A 131 14.53 -2.13 11.69
N ILE A 132 13.99 -3.25 12.15
CA ILE A 132 13.28 -3.31 13.43
C ILE A 132 14.29 -3.08 14.55
N LEU A 133 13.98 -2.10 15.41
CA LEU A 133 14.84 -1.73 16.55
C LEU A 133 14.99 -2.90 17.53
N THR A 134 16.02 -2.84 18.37
CA THR A 134 16.24 -3.82 19.46
C THR A 134 15.56 -3.42 20.76
N GLU A 135 15.09 -2.19 20.85
CA GLU A 135 14.38 -1.63 21.99
C GLU A 135 13.23 -0.73 21.51
N LYS A 136 12.30 -0.43 22.40
CA LYS A 136 11.16 0.44 22.09
C LYS A 136 11.67 1.83 21.73
N TYR A 137 11.12 2.43 20.68
CA TYR A 137 11.34 3.84 20.39
C TYR A 137 10.79 4.71 21.55
N LYS A 138 11.62 5.63 22.05
CA LYS A 138 11.30 6.53 23.17
C LYS A 138 11.13 8.01 22.76
N GLY A 139 11.10 8.28 21.45
CA GLY A 139 10.90 9.65 20.96
C GLY A 139 9.43 10.02 20.87
N ASN A 140 9.18 11.31 20.61
CA ASN A 140 7.85 11.88 20.46
C ASN A 140 7.55 12.00 18.96
N TYR A 141 6.90 11.00 18.38
CA TYR A 141 6.22 11.09 17.09
C TYR A 141 4.73 10.88 17.30
#